data_AF-A0A078B927-F1
#
_entry.id   AF-A0A078B927-F1
#
_cell.length_a   1.000
_cell.length_b   1.000
_cell.length_c   1.000
_cell.angle_alpha   90.00
_cell.angle_beta   90.00
_cell.angle_gamma   90.00
#
_symmetry.space_group_name_H-M   'P 1'
#
loop_
_entity.id
_entity.type
_entity.pdbx_description
1 polymer ?
#
loop_
_entity_poly.entity_id
_entity_poly.type
_entity_poly.pdbx_seq_one_letter_code
_entity_poly.pdbx_strand_id
1 'polypeptide(L)'
;MTAVQETDFFRQLREKSLNNLQNKPSSWTVDVKYINQAIETLDRVKYDLEEGLILKLQLQRLQQIDEIIMKNCFQNKTYNYLHALKCEEFHLKNDYKLNILKTFFQDHIIKHTQDYQKCWSGKEFQQLKSNEDKDKAFLECHRQWTKNVRENVSNELEARVRELLQ
;
A
#
# COMPACT_ATOMS: atom_id res chain seq x y z
N MET A 1 34.96 16.29 24.89
CA MET A 1 33.62 15.91 24.39
C MET A 1 33.06 17.11 23.64
N THR A 2 33.12 17.09 22.31
CA THR A 2 32.52 18.14 21.47
C THR A 2 31.01 18.01 21.57
N ALA A 3 30.34 19.08 22.04
CA ALA A 3 28.89 19.15 22.06
C ALA A 3 28.38 19.01 20.62
N VAL A 4 27.63 17.95 20.33
CA VAL A 4 26.98 17.77 19.02
C VAL A 4 25.95 18.88 18.90
N GLN A 5 26.26 19.88 18.08
CA GLN A 5 25.36 21.00 17.82
C GLN A 5 24.17 20.50 17.01
N GLU A 6 22.96 20.78 17.48
CA GLU A 6 21.74 20.41 16.78
C GLU A 6 21.61 21.17 15.47
N THR A 7 21.31 20.46 14.38
CA THR A 7 21.13 21.07 13.06
C THR A 7 19.89 21.97 13.02
N ASP A 8 19.90 23.01 12.19
CA ASP A 8 18.77 23.92 12.01
C ASP A 8 17.46 23.17 11.70
N PHE A 9 17.57 22.06 10.97
CA PHE A 9 16.44 21.19 10.66
C PHE A 9 15.74 20.66 11.93
N PHE A 10 16.49 20.08 12.87
CA PHE A 10 15.91 19.52 14.10
C PHE A 10 15.42 20.61 15.06
N ARG A 11 16.06 21.78 15.06
CA ARG A 11 15.61 22.94 15.85
C ARG A 11 14.24 23.45 15.40
N GLN A 12 14.09 23.71 14.10
CA GLN A 12 12.80 24.16 13.55
C GLN A 12 11.71 23.11 13.70
N LEU A 13 12.09 21.84 13.64
CA LEU A 13 11.16 20.75 13.80
C LEU A 13 10.67 20.61 15.24
N ARG A 14 11.58 20.83 16.21
CA ARG A 14 11.23 20.94 17.62
C ARG A 14 10.23 22.09 17.84
N GLU A 15 10.53 23.27 17.34
CA GLU A 15 9.63 24.44 17.48
C GLU A 15 8.22 24.21 16.90
N LYS A 16 8.09 23.36 15.87
CA LYS A 16 6.82 23.06 15.19
C LYS A 16 6.10 21.82 15.71
N SER A 17 6.74 20.99 16.53
CA SER A 17 6.14 19.76 17.04
C SER A 17 5.14 20.04 18.14
N LEU A 18 3.90 19.62 17.95
CA LEU A 18 2.84 19.70 18.96
C LEU A 18 3.18 18.88 20.23
N ASN A 19 4.07 17.89 20.12
CA ASN A 19 4.54 17.09 21.25
C ASN A 19 5.44 17.89 22.20
N ASN A 20 6.05 19.00 21.76
CA ASN A 20 6.89 19.82 22.66
C ASN A 20 6.10 20.67 23.64
N LEU A 21 4.78 20.81 23.45
CA LEU A 21 3.89 21.40 24.45
C LEU A 21 3.51 20.41 25.56
N GLN A 22 3.90 19.13 25.42
CA GLN A 22 3.57 18.09 26.37
C GLN A 22 4.71 17.83 27.35
N ASN A 23 4.38 17.76 28.64
CA ASN A 23 5.36 17.53 29.70
C ASN A 23 5.67 16.05 29.96
N LYS A 24 4.99 15.11 29.29
CA LYS A 24 5.12 13.67 29.53
C LYS A 24 5.42 12.90 28.23
N PRO A 25 6.50 12.12 28.15
CA PRO A 25 6.81 11.28 26.98
C PRO A 25 5.74 10.23 26.63
N SER A 26 4.89 9.87 27.61
CA SER A 26 3.80 8.93 27.43
C SER A 26 2.58 9.52 26.71
N SER A 27 2.46 10.84 26.60
CA SER A 27 1.38 11.50 25.85
C SER A 27 1.75 11.77 24.40
N TRP A 28 2.96 11.39 23.97
CA TRP A 28 3.44 11.59 22.60
C TRP A 28 2.47 10.96 21.60
N THR A 29 2.15 11.71 20.55
CA THR A 29 1.28 11.25 19.46
C THR A 29 1.89 11.57 18.10
N VAL A 30 1.55 10.75 17.10
CA VAL A 30 1.92 11.03 15.71
C VAL A 30 1.16 12.26 15.23
N ASP A 31 1.87 13.22 14.63
CA ASP A 31 1.25 14.35 13.95
C ASP A 31 0.50 13.85 12.69
N VAL A 32 -0.75 14.28 12.56
CA VAL A 32 -1.65 13.97 11.44
C VAL A 32 -1.00 14.25 10.09
N LYS A 33 -0.14 15.27 10.00
CA LYS A 33 0.62 15.57 8.78
C LYS A 33 1.41 14.36 8.27
N TYR A 34 2.11 13.64 9.13
CA TYR A 34 2.93 12.49 8.71
C TYR A 34 2.07 11.28 8.35
N ILE A 35 0.91 11.13 8.99
CA ILE A 35 -0.08 10.13 8.62
C ILE A 35 -0.57 10.40 7.18
N ASN A 36 -0.94 11.65 6.87
CA ASN A 36 -1.38 12.03 5.53
C ASN A 36 -0.28 11.80 4.49
N GLN A 37 0.98 12.16 4.79
CA GLN A 37 2.11 11.91 3.90
C GLN A 37 2.33 10.41 3.62
N ALA A 38 2.11 9.57 4.63
CA ALA A 38 2.19 8.12 4.46
C ALA A 38 1.05 7.59 3.58
N ILE A 39 -0.18 8.06 3.80
CA ILE A 39 -1.36 7.74 2.97
C ILE A 39 -1.12 8.16 1.51
N GLU A 40 -0.72 9.40 1.26
CA GLU A 40 -0.41 9.90 -0.08
C GLU A 40 0.68 9.08 -0.78
N THR A 41 1.67 8.60 -0.02
CA THR A 41 2.73 7.75 -0.56
C THR A 41 2.19 6.38 -0.98
N LEU A 42 1.29 5.78 -0.20
CA LEU A 42 0.63 4.52 -0.55
C LEU A 42 -0.34 4.70 -1.73
N ASP A 43 -1.12 5.78 -1.73
CA ASP A 43 -2.09 6.08 -2.79
C ASP A 43 -1.38 6.28 -4.14
N ARG A 44 -0.20 6.87 -4.14
CA ARG A 44 0.61 6.96 -5.36
C ARG A 44 1.02 5.58 -5.89
N VAL A 45 1.56 4.72 -5.03
CA VAL A 45 1.95 3.36 -5.44
C VAL A 45 0.73 2.55 -5.90
N LYS A 46 -0.40 2.71 -5.20
CA LYS A 46 -1.68 2.13 -5.59
C LYS A 46 -2.08 2.57 -6.99
N TYR A 47 -2.08 3.88 -7.24
CA TYR A 47 -2.43 4.44 -8.54
C TYR A 47 -1.54 3.92 -9.66
N ASP A 48 -0.22 3.95 -9.47
CA ASP A 48 0.75 3.50 -10.47
C ASP A 48 0.56 2.00 -10.81
N LEU A 49 0.21 1.17 -9.82
CA LEU A 49 -0.09 -0.25 -10.01
C LEU A 49 -1.45 -0.48 -10.65
N GLU A 50 -2.51 0.12 -10.11
CA GLU A 50 -3.90 -0.10 -10.52
C GLU A 50 -4.17 0.43 -11.92
N GLU A 51 -3.77 1.67 -12.23
CA GLU A 51 -3.97 2.30 -13.54
C GLU A 51 -2.91 1.87 -14.57
N GLY A 52 -1.81 1.30 -14.11
CA GLY A 52 -0.74 0.80 -14.96
C GLY A 52 -0.84 -0.69 -15.23
N LEU A 53 -0.03 -1.45 -14.50
CA LEU A 53 0.19 -2.87 -14.77
C LEU A 53 -1.08 -3.70 -14.53
N ILE A 54 -1.79 -3.48 -13.43
CA ILE A 54 -2.98 -4.27 -13.07
C ILE A 54 -4.08 -4.07 -14.11
N LEU A 55 -4.39 -2.83 -14.49
CA LEU A 55 -5.38 -2.55 -15.54
C LEU A 55 -5.03 -3.26 -16.86
N LYS A 56 -3.76 -3.18 -17.29
CA LYS A 56 -3.30 -3.89 -18.49
C LYS A 56 -3.55 -5.40 -18.40
N LEU A 57 -3.22 -6.01 -17.27
CA LEU A 57 -3.37 -7.44 -17.05
C LEU A 57 -4.84 -7.86 -16.93
N GLN A 58 -5.69 -7.02 -16.33
CA GLN A 58 -7.14 -7.24 -16.29
C GLN A 58 -7.72 -7.23 -17.71
N LEU A 59 -7.34 -6.27 -18.55
CA LEU A 59 -7.80 -6.21 -19.95
C LEU A 59 -7.36 -7.43 -20.75
N GLN A 60 -6.10 -7.86 -20.60
CA GLN A 60 -5.61 -9.08 -21.24
C GLN A 60 -6.38 -10.31 -20.77
N ARG A 61 -6.70 -10.39 -19.47
CA ARG A 61 -7.46 -11.51 -18.92
C ARG A 61 -8.91 -11.51 -19.41
N LEU A 62 -9.54 -10.34 -19.51
CA LEU A 62 -10.88 -10.20 -20.06
C LEU A 62 -10.95 -10.70 -21.50
N GLN A 63 -9.98 -10.34 -22.35
CA GLN A 63 -9.90 -10.85 -23.72
C GLN A 63 -9.82 -12.38 -23.78
N GLN A 64 -9.02 -13.01 -22.91
CA GLN A 64 -8.94 -14.47 -22.83
C GLN A 64 -10.25 -15.10 -22.36
N ILE A 65 -10.95 -14.47 -21.42
CA ILE A 65 -12.23 -14.95 -20.91
C ILE A 65 -13.31 -14.81 -21.98
N ASP A 66 -13.31 -13.73 -22.76
CA ASP A 66 -14.26 -13.52 -23.86
C ASP A 66 -14.17 -14.65 -24.89
N GLU A 67 -12.95 -15.09 -25.24
CA GLU A 67 -12.75 -16.25 -26.12
C GLU A 67 -13.37 -17.54 -25.53
N ILE A 68 -13.20 -17.75 -24.22
CA ILE A 68 -13.77 -18.90 -23.50
C ILE A 68 -15.30 -18.81 -23.48
N ILE A 69 -15.85 -17.64 -23.18
CA ILE A 69 -17.30 -17.39 -23.12
C ILE A 69 -17.93 -17.60 -24.49
N MET A 70 -17.33 -17.04 -25.55
CA MET A 70 -17.84 -17.21 -26.91
C MET A 70 -17.92 -18.69 -27.29
N LYS A 71 -16.86 -19.45 -26.99
CA LYS A 71 -16.80 -20.88 -27.30
C LYS A 71 -17.75 -21.72 -26.45
N ASN A 72 -17.80 -21.49 -25.14
CA ASN A 72 -18.49 -22.38 -24.19
C ASN A 72 -19.96 -22.00 -23.98
N CYS A 73 -20.30 -20.72 -24.09
CA CYS A 73 -21.63 -20.20 -23.78
C CYS A 73 -22.45 -19.88 -25.04
N PHE A 74 -21.87 -19.22 -26.04
CA PHE A 74 -22.63 -18.72 -27.21
C PHE A 74 -22.56 -19.61 -28.45
N GLN A 75 -21.48 -20.35 -28.64
CA GLN A 75 -21.36 -21.35 -29.73
C GLN A 75 -21.99 -22.71 -29.35
N ASN A 76 -22.45 -22.86 -28.10
CA ASN A 76 -23.09 -24.08 -27.64
C ASN A 76 -24.53 -24.18 -28.17
N LYS A 77 -24.76 -25.12 -29.09
CA LYS A 77 -26.05 -25.34 -29.74
C LYS A 77 -27.18 -25.77 -28.79
N THR A 78 -26.88 -26.20 -27.56
CA THR A 78 -27.90 -26.59 -26.57
C THR A 78 -28.40 -25.43 -25.74
N TYR A 79 -27.69 -24.30 -25.72
CA TYR A 79 -28.08 -23.14 -24.93
C TYR A 79 -28.98 -22.23 -25.75
N ASN A 80 -30.04 -21.73 -25.10
CA ASN A 80 -30.74 -20.54 -25.57
C ASN A 80 -29.98 -19.30 -25.07
N TYR A 81 -30.38 -18.12 -25.54
CA TYR A 81 -29.72 -16.86 -25.19
C TYR A 81 -29.64 -16.62 -23.67
N LEU A 82 -30.70 -16.90 -22.91
CA LEU A 82 -30.70 -16.71 -21.45
C LEU A 82 -29.75 -17.67 -20.73
N HIS A 83 -29.64 -18.91 -21.20
CA HIS A 83 -28.65 -19.87 -20.69
C HIS A 83 -27.22 -19.41 -20.99
N ALA A 84 -26.98 -18.88 -22.20
CA ALA A 84 -25.69 -18.34 -22.59
C ALA A 84 -25.27 -17.15 -21.70
N LEU A 85 -26.17 -16.22 -21.40
CA LEU A 85 -25.90 -15.09 -20.49
C LEU A 85 -25.55 -15.56 -19.06
N LYS A 86 -26.27 -16.55 -18.53
CA LYS A 86 -25.94 -17.12 -17.20
C LYS A 86 -24.58 -17.81 -17.18
N CYS A 87 -24.21 -18.46 -18.29
CA CYS A 87 -22.89 -19.07 -18.47
C CYS A 87 -21.78 -18.01 -18.53
N GLU A 88 -22.00 -16.92 -19.26
CA GLU A 88 -21.09 -15.76 -19.28
C GLU A 88 -20.88 -15.17 -17.89
N GLU A 89 -21.97 -14.88 -17.16
CA GLU A 89 -21.89 -14.38 -15.80
C GLU A 89 -21.12 -15.32 -14.88
N PHE A 90 -21.31 -16.63 -15.04
CA PHE A 90 -20.58 -17.63 -14.28
C PHE A 90 -19.07 -17.54 -14.55
N HIS A 91 -18.64 -17.45 -15.81
CA HIS A 91 -17.22 -17.31 -16.14
C HIS A 91 -16.61 -16.02 -15.59
N LEU A 92 -17.30 -14.88 -15.73
CA LEU A 92 -16.81 -13.58 -15.24
C LEU A 92 -16.72 -13.52 -13.71
N LYS A 93 -17.74 -14.04 -13.00
CA LYS A 93 -17.77 -14.02 -11.52
C LYS A 93 -16.76 -14.98 -10.90
N ASN A 94 -16.54 -16.13 -11.52
CA ASN A 94 -15.68 -17.17 -10.99
C ASN A 94 -14.23 -17.12 -11.51
N ASP A 95 -13.86 -16.10 -12.30
CA ASP A 95 -12.49 -15.97 -12.76
C ASP A 95 -11.55 -15.56 -11.61
N TYR A 96 -10.85 -16.56 -11.07
CA TYR A 96 -9.90 -16.39 -9.97
C TYR A 96 -8.81 -15.37 -10.29
N LYS A 97 -8.26 -15.38 -11.52
CA LYS A 97 -7.19 -14.47 -11.93
C LYS A 97 -7.67 -13.02 -11.92
N LEU A 98 -8.84 -12.75 -12.49
CA LEU A 98 -9.46 -11.42 -12.48
C LEU A 98 -9.80 -10.96 -11.05
N ASN A 99 -10.27 -11.87 -10.20
CA ASN A 99 -10.59 -11.55 -8.80
C ASN A 99 -9.34 -11.17 -7.99
N ILE A 100 -8.23 -11.92 -8.12
CA ILE A 100 -6.98 -11.54 -7.44
C ILE A 100 -6.48 -10.18 -7.94
N LEU A 101 -6.51 -9.94 -9.25
CA LEU A 101 -6.03 -8.66 -9.80
C LEU A 101 -6.80 -7.46 -9.23
N LYS A 102 -8.09 -7.64 -8.89
CA LYS A 102 -8.93 -6.59 -8.29
C LYS A 102 -8.58 -6.29 -6.83
N THR A 103 -8.18 -7.29 -6.06
CA THR A 103 -7.86 -7.13 -4.62
C THR A 103 -6.36 -7.01 -4.36
N PHE A 104 -5.53 -7.16 -5.40
CA PHE A 104 -4.09 -7.34 -5.30
C PHE A 104 -3.41 -6.33 -4.38
N PHE A 105 -3.64 -5.02 -4.60
CA PHE A 105 -2.97 -3.99 -3.81
C PHE A 105 -3.32 -4.10 -2.32
N GLN A 106 -4.61 -4.26 -2.01
CA GLN A 106 -5.08 -4.37 -0.63
C GLN A 106 -4.48 -5.58 0.08
N ASP A 107 -4.40 -6.72 -0.61
CA ASP A 107 -3.87 -7.96 -0.05
C ASP A 107 -2.38 -7.87 0.26
N HIS A 108 -1.63 -7.07 -0.49
CA HIS A 108 -0.17 -7.00 -0.39
C HIS A 108 0.35 -5.79 0.40
N ILE A 109 -0.46 -4.73 0.57
CA ILE A 109 -0.01 -3.52 1.26
C ILE A 109 -0.09 -3.60 2.79
N ILE A 110 -0.84 -4.57 3.34
CA ILE A 110 -1.06 -4.73 4.79
C ILE A 110 0.25 -4.84 5.55
N LYS A 111 1.19 -5.66 5.06
CA LYS A 111 2.50 -5.83 5.70
C LYS A 111 3.26 -4.50 5.81
N HIS A 112 3.26 -3.71 4.73
CA HIS A 112 3.97 -2.43 4.70
C HIS A 112 3.31 -1.38 5.61
N THR A 113 1.99 -1.44 5.74
CA THR A 113 1.24 -0.59 6.67
C THR A 113 1.54 -0.96 8.13
N GLN A 114 1.61 -2.25 8.45
CA GLN A 114 2.01 -2.75 9.77
C GLN A 114 3.46 -2.39 10.09
N ASP A 115 4.36 -2.45 9.11
CA ASP A 115 5.75 -2.03 9.26
C ASP A 115 5.85 -0.52 9.55
N TYR A 116 4.99 0.31 8.93
CA TYR A 116 4.93 1.73 9.26
C TYR A 116 4.50 1.98 10.70
N GLN A 117 3.49 1.24 11.19
CA GLN A 117 2.98 1.39 12.55
C GLN A 117 4.07 1.18 13.62
N LYS A 118 5.05 0.31 13.34
CA LYS A 118 6.19 0.06 14.23
C LYS A 118 7.04 1.31 14.47
N CYS A 119 6.98 2.33 13.60
CA CYS A 119 7.68 3.59 13.78
C CYS A 119 7.27 4.34 15.07
N TRP A 120 6.11 4.03 15.66
CA TRP A 120 5.69 4.62 16.94
C TRP A 120 5.09 3.62 17.94
N SER A 121 4.76 2.39 17.52
CA SER A 121 4.23 1.35 18.41
C SER A 121 5.29 0.37 18.92
N GLY A 122 6.51 0.41 18.37
CA GLY A 122 7.59 -0.52 18.72
C GLY A 122 8.11 -0.35 20.16
N LYS A 123 8.58 -1.46 20.76
CA LYS A 123 9.13 -1.45 22.13
C LYS A 123 10.30 -0.48 22.28
N GLU A 124 11.19 -0.46 21.29
CA GLU A 124 12.36 0.44 21.27
C GLU A 124 11.92 1.91 21.27
N PHE A 125 10.90 2.25 20.49
CA PHE A 125 10.32 3.59 20.47
C PHE A 125 9.70 3.98 21.81
N GLN A 126 8.97 3.05 22.44
CA GLN A 126 8.29 3.31 23.71
C GLN A 126 9.26 3.50 24.89
N GLN A 127 10.47 2.97 24.80
CA GLN A 127 11.53 3.13 25.81
C GLN A 127 12.26 4.48 25.73
N LEU A 128 12.02 5.28 24.68
CA LEU A 128 12.62 6.61 24.54
C LEU A 128 12.11 7.56 25.62
N LYS A 129 13.05 8.24 26.29
CA LYS A 129 12.81 8.99 27.53
C LYS A 129 12.32 10.43 27.30
N SER A 130 12.54 10.98 26.11
CA SER A 130 12.18 12.38 25.80
C SER A 130 11.29 12.45 24.56
N ASN A 131 10.49 13.51 24.46
CA ASN A 131 9.69 13.77 23.26
C ASN A 131 10.58 14.07 22.06
N GLU A 132 11.73 14.71 22.28
CA GLU A 132 12.72 15.00 21.26
C GLU A 132 13.32 13.72 20.67
N ASP A 133 13.67 12.73 21.49
CA ASP A 133 14.19 11.45 21.01
C ASP A 133 13.12 10.69 20.22
N LYS A 134 11.86 10.73 20.69
CA LYS A 134 10.71 10.13 19.98
C LYS A 134 10.46 10.81 18.63
N ASP A 135 10.46 12.13 18.57
CA ASP A 135 10.30 12.88 17.32
C ASP A 135 11.41 12.52 16.32
N LYS A 136 12.67 12.47 16.77
CA LYS A 136 13.80 12.08 15.91
C LYS A 136 13.68 10.65 15.40
N ALA A 137 13.40 9.70 16.28
CA ALA A 137 13.26 8.29 15.92
C ALA A 137 12.09 8.06 14.95
N PHE A 138 10.94 8.68 15.22
CA PHE A 138 9.76 8.60 14.36
C PHE A 138 10.06 9.14 12.96
N LEU A 139 10.69 10.31 12.86
CA LEU A 139 10.98 10.94 11.58
C LEU A 139 11.98 10.17 10.74
N GLU A 140 13.01 9.62 11.37
CA GLU A 140 13.97 8.77 10.69
C GLU A 140 13.27 7.54 10.13
N CYS A 141 12.45 6.87 10.96
CA CYS A 141 11.67 5.72 10.53
C CYS A 141 10.68 6.09 9.40
N HIS A 142 9.95 7.20 9.51
CA HIS A 142 8.99 7.65 8.51
C HIS A 142 9.66 7.96 7.17
N ARG A 143 10.83 8.62 7.19
CA ARG A 143 11.61 8.91 5.97
C ARG A 143 12.10 7.63 5.31
N GLN A 144 12.68 6.73 6.10
CA GLN A 144 13.18 5.46 5.60
C GLN A 144 12.04 4.62 5.02
N TRP A 145 10.89 4.56 5.70
CA TRP A 145 9.72 3.87 5.22
C TRP A 145 9.18 4.49 3.91
N THR A 146 9.05 5.81 3.85
CA THR A 146 8.59 6.54 2.65
C THR A 146 9.50 6.26 1.46
N LYS A 147 10.82 6.28 1.68
CA LYS A 147 11.81 5.94 0.65
C LYS A 147 11.65 4.49 0.20
N ASN A 148 11.56 3.55 1.15
CA ASN A 148 11.39 2.13 0.86
C ASN A 148 10.10 1.83 0.07
N VAL A 149 9.00 2.49 0.39
CA VAL A 149 7.74 2.31 -0.35
C VAL A 149 7.89 2.74 -1.81
N ARG A 150 8.52 3.89 -2.04
CA ARG A 150 8.73 4.43 -3.40
C ARG A 150 9.72 3.61 -4.22
N GLU A 151 10.81 3.16 -3.61
CA GLU A 151 11.92 2.54 -4.35
C GLU A 151 11.82 1.02 -4.42
N ASN A 152 11.30 0.36 -3.38
CA ASN A 152 11.36 -1.10 -3.26
C ASN A 152 9.98 -1.74 -3.31
N VAL A 153 9.02 -1.25 -2.52
CA VAL A 153 7.68 -1.87 -2.44
C VAL A 153 6.97 -1.79 -3.77
N SER A 154 7.03 -0.66 -4.48
CA SER A 154 6.47 -0.54 -5.83
C SER A 154 7.01 -1.63 -6.77
N ASN A 155 8.33 -1.81 -6.80
CA ASN A 155 8.99 -2.82 -7.64
C ASN A 155 8.66 -4.26 -7.21
N GLU A 156 8.60 -4.52 -5.90
CA GLU A 156 8.22 -5.83 -5.35
C GLU A 156 6.78 -6.18 -5.77
N LEU A 157 5.85 -5.24 -5.64
CA LEU A 157 4.45 -5.44 -6.02
C LEU A 157 4.32 -5.67 -7.52
N GLU A 158 5.01 -4.90 -8.35
CA GLU A 158 5.02 -5.12 -9.81
C GLU A 158 5.53 -6.52 -10.19
N ALA A 159 6.61 -6.99 -9.56
CA ALA A 159 7.15 -8.31 -9.81
C ALA A 159 6.14 -9.41 -9.47
N ARG A 160 5.53 -9.33 -8.28
CA ARG A 160 4.50 -10.28 -7.83
C ARG A 160 3.27 -10.29 -8.74
N VAL A 161 2.81 -9.12 -9.19
CA VAL A 161 1.67 -9.03 -10.12
C VAL A 161 1.95 -9.79 -11.42
N ARG A 162 3.18 -9.72 -11.95
CA ARG A 162 3.56 -10.40 -13.20
C ARG A 162 3.56 -11.92 -13.07
N GLU A 163 3.88 -12.45 -11.90
CA GLU A 163 3.87 -13.89 -11.62
C GLU A 163 2.46 -14.47 -11.60
N LEU A 164 1.44 -13.68 -11.23
CA LEU A 164 0.05 -14.15 -11.11
C LEU A 164 -0.62 -14.59 -12.42
N LEU A 165 -0.10 -14.12 -13.56
CA LEU A 165 -0.67 -14.43 -14.88
C LEU A 165 0.17 -15.38 -15.71
N GLN A 166 1.35 -15.78 -15.24
CA GLN A 166 2.08 -16.93 -15.80
C GLN A 166 1.33 -18.24 -15.49
#